data_AF-A0AAW8WAI4-F1
#
_entry.id   AF-A0AAW8WAI4-F1
#
_cell.length_a   1.000
_cell.length_b   1.000
_cell.length_c   1.000
_cell.angle_alpha   90.00
_cell.angle_beta   90.00
_cell.angle_gamma   90.00
#
_symmetry.space_group_name_H-M   'P 1'
#
loop_
_entity.id
_entity.type
_entity.pdbx_description
1 polymer ?
#
loop_
_entity_poly.entity_id
_entity_poly.type
_entity_poly.pdbx_seq_one_letter_code
_entity_poly.pdbx_strand_id
1 'polypeptide(L)' 'MDLLYYIVGEFMVWTAILASFIGFGYWLSESVHEMGGWKPWADDFFGLTYNEKEDHK' A
#
# COMPACT_ATOMS: atom_id res chain seq x y z
N MET A 1 -13.79 -33.45 -4.37
CA MET A 1 -13.77 -32.03 -4.79
C MET A 1 -13.14 -32.00 -6.17
N ASP A 2 -13.89 -31.54 -7.16
CA ASP A 2 -13.57 -31.69 -8.59
C ASP A 2 -12.28 -30.94 -8.96
N LEU A 3 -11.43 -31.55 -9.77
CA LEU A 3 -10.14 -30.98 -10.22
C LEU A 3 -10.32 -29.58 -10.85
N LEU A 4 -11.47 -29.36 -11.49
CA LEU A 4 -11.87 -28.08 -12.07
C LEU A 4 -12.04 -26.97 -11.02
N TYR A 5 -12.58 -27.28 -9.83
CA TYR A 5 -12.71 -26.30 -8.75
C TYR A 5 -11.34 -25.88 -8.21
N TYR A 6 -10.37 -26.78 -8.20
CA TYR A 6 -9.02 -26.46 -7.75
C TYR A 6 -8.32 -25.54 -8.75
N ILE A 7 -8.37 -25.85 -10.05
CA ILE A 7 -7.72 -25.04 -11.10
C ILE A 7 -8.38 -23.66 -11.23
N VAL A 8 -9.71 -23.61 -11.29
CA VAL A 8 -10.45 -22.34 -11.44
C VAL A 8 -10.39 -21.53 -10.14
N GLY A 9 -10.53 -22.18 -8.99
CA GLY A 9 -10.46 -21.51 -7.69
C GLY A 9 -9.09 -20.90 -7.43
N GLU A 10 -8.01 -21.66 -7.69
CA GLU A 10 -6.64 -21.17 -7.52
C GLU A 10 -6.34 -19.99 -8.45
N PHE A 11 -6.72 -20.08 -9.73
CA PHE A 11 -6.55 -18.98 -10.68
C PHE A 11 -7.30 -17.70 -10.24
N MET A 12 -8.54 -17.84 -9.76
CA MET A 12 -9.33 -16.70 -9.27
C MET A 12 -8.73 -16.08 -8.01
N VAL A 13 -8.16 -16.87 -7.11
CA VAL A 13 -7.47 -16.36 -5.91
C VAL A 13 -6.22 -15.58 -6.31
N TRP A 14 -5.38 -16.10 -7.21
CA TRP A 14 -4.18 -15.39 -7.66
C TRP A 14 -4.49 -14.09 -8.40
N THR A 15 -5.50 -14.09 -9.26
CA THR A 15 -5.95 -12.88 -9.96
C THR A 15 -6.54 -11.85 -9.00
N ALA A 16 -7.32 -12.27 -8.02
CA ALA A 16 -7.82 -11.37 -6.97
C ALA A 16 -6.67 -10.77 -6.13
N ILE A 17 -5.68 -11.58 -5.76
CA ILE A 17 -4.48 -11.12 -5.04
C ILE A 17 -3.72 -10.09 -5.87
N LEU A 18 -3.48 -10.36 -7.16
CA LEU A 18 -2.80 -9.42 -8.05
C LEU A 18 -3.58 -8.10 -8.20
N ALA A 19 -4.90 -8.19 -8.41
CA ALA A 19 -5.75 -6.99 -8.48
C ALA A 19 -5.70 -6.18 -7.18
N SER A 20 -5.64 -6.86 -6.03
CA SER A 20 -5.52 -6.23 -4.71
C SER A 20 -4.20 -5.48 -4.56
N PHE A 21 -3.08 -6.08 -4.98
CA PHE A 21 -1.78 -5.42 -4.95
C PHE A 21 -1.71 -4.21 -5.89
N ILE A 22 -2.30 -4.31 -7.08
CA ILE A 22 -2.34 -3.20 -8.03
C ILE A 22 -3.19 -2.05 -7.48
N GLY A 23 -4.39 -2.35 -6.97
CA GLY A 23 -5.29 -1.35 -6.38
C GLY A 23 -4.67 -0.67 -5.16
N PHE A 24 -4.07 -1.45 -4.26
CA PHE A 24 -3.37 -0.92 -3.10
C PHE A 24 -2.15 -0.07 -3.50
N GLY A 25 -1.37 -0.52 -4.48
CA GLY A 25 -0.22 0.22 -4.99
C GLY A 25 -0.61 1.55 -5.64
N TYR A 26 -1.71 1.59 -6.38
CA TYR A 26 -2.25 2.82 -6.96
C TYR A 26 -2.70 3.80 -5.86
N TRP A 27 -3.51 3.33 -4.91
CA TRP A 27 -3.96 4.14 -3.78
C TRP A 27 -2.78 4.67 -2.95
N LEU A 28 -1.78 3.83 -2.68
CA LEU A 28 -0.56 4.23 -1.97
C LEU A 28 0.20 5.31 -2.76
N SER A 29 0.40 5.10 -4.06
CA SER A 29 1.06 6.06 -4.93
C SER A 29 0.33 7.41 -4.95
N GLU A 30 -1.00 7.40 -4.99
CA GLU A 30 -1.82 8.61 -4.94
C GLU A 30 -1.66 9.32 -3.59
N SER A 31 -1.74 8.58 -2.47
CA SER A 31 -1.56 9.16 -1.13
C SER A 31 -0.17 9.79 -0.93
N VAL A 32 0.87 9.18 -1.48
CA VAL A 32 2.24 9.71 -1.46
C VAL A 32 2.36 10.96 -2.31
N HIS A 33 1.69 10.99 -3.47
CA HIS A 33 1.69 12.14 -4.35
C HIS A 33 0.96 13.34 -3.74
N GLU A 34 -0.20 13.10 -3.12
CA GLU A 34 -0.97 14.13 -2.40
C GLU A 34 -0.19 14.74 -1.24
N MET A 35 0.60 13.94 -0.51
CA MET A 35 1.48 14.44 0.55
C MET A 35 2.76 15.13 0.05
N GLY A 36 2.98 15.16 -1.26
CA GLY A 36 4.16 15.81 -1.86
C GLY A 36 5.44 14.97 -1.85
N GLY A 37 5.32 13.65 -1.68
CA GLY A 37 6.42 12.69 -1.81
C GLY A 37 6.52 11.69 -0.66
N TRP A 38 7.44 10.73 -0.80
CA TRP A 38 7.60 9.62 0.16
C TRP A 38 8.11 10.04 1.52
N LYS A 39 8.93 11.10 1.60
CA LYS A 39 9.45 11.62 2.88
C LYS A 39 8.31 12.14 3.78
N PRO A 40 7.49 13.13 3.37
CA PRO A 40 6.39 13.61 4.19
C PRO A 40 5.34 12.52 4.47
N TRP A 41 5.09 11.62 3.50
CA TRP A 41 4.20 10.48 3.71
C TRP A 41 4.69 9.51 4.78
N ALA A 42 5.98 9.16 4.76
CA ALA A 42 6.57 8.30 5.78
C ALA A 42 6.64 9.00 7.15
N ASP A 43 6.96 10.30 7.16
CA ASP A 43 7.03 11.07 8.41
C ASP A 43 5.65 11.17 9.09
N ASP A 44 4.57 11.28 8.31
CA ASP A 44 3.18 11.22 8.83
C ASP A 44 2.80 9.79 9.25
N PHE A 45 3.08 8.79 8.42
CA PHE A 45 2.73 7.39 8.68
C PHE A 45 3.41 6.82 9.94
N PHE A 46 4.68 7.15 10.15
CA PHE A 46 5.45 6.72 11.33
C PHE A 46 5.33 7.70 12.50
N GLY A 47 4.58 8.82 12.34
CA GLY A 47 4.41 9.83 13.38
C GLY A 47 5.70 10.56 13.76
N LEU A 48 6.65 10.67 12.82
CA LEU A 48 7.97 11.29 13.00
C LEU A 48 7.94 12.83 12.87
N THR A 49 6.81 13.40 12.43
CA THR A 49 6.59 14.85 12.28
C THR A 49 6.75 15.67 13.57
N TYR A 50 6.77 15.04 14.75
CA TYR A 50 6.85 15.75 16.05
C TYR A 50 8.27 16.09 16.52
N ASN A 51 9.34 15.55 15.92
CA ASN A 51 10.71 15.73 16.46
C ASN A 51 11.61 16.73 15.69
N GLU A 52 11.29 17.13 14.45
CA GLU A 52 12.20 17.99 13.67
C GLU A 52 12.13 19.49 14.04
N LYS A 53 11.21 19.90 14.92
CA LYS A 53 11.03 21.32 15.32
C LYS A 53 11.48 21.66 16.75
N GLU A 54 11.75 20.67 17.61
CA GLU A 54 12.17 20.93 19.00
C GLU A 54 13.69 20.93 19.22
N ASP A 55 14.49 20.39 18.29
CA ASP A 55 15.96 20.30 18.46
C ASP A 55 16.74 21.54 17.96
N HIS A 56 16.06 22.63 17.59
CA HIS A 56 16.70 23.89 17.16
C HIS A 56 16.47 25.06 18.12
N LYS A 57 16.22 24.80 19.42
CA LYS A 57 16.08 25.86 20.42
C LYS A 57 17.02 25.73 21.61
#